data_AF-A0A6C0RF47-F1
#
_entry.id   AF-A0A6C0RF47-F1
#
_cell.length_a   1.000
_cell.length_b   1.000
_cell.length_c   1.000
_cell.angle_alpha   90.00
_cell.angle_beta   90.00
_cell.angle_gamma   90.00
#
_symmetry.space_group_name_H-M   'P 1'
#
loop_
_entity.id
_entity.type
_entity.pdbx_description
1 polymer ?
#
loop_
_entity_poly.entity_id
_entity_poly.type
_entity_poly.pdbx_seq_one_letter_code
_entity_poly.pdbx_strand_id
1 'polypeptide(L)'
;METKNNLEVIDDLLKSEKAEQARSLFENLEEQNTADYFLLQGKIEQKYQNWGKAINAFNRVLEIDPQNAEATNNLHIIKNILNFWNPDLLNP
;
A
#
# COMPACT_ATOMS: atom_id res chain seq x y z
N MET A 1 -9.92 5.09 19.58
CA MET A 1 -11.14 5.20 18.75
C MET A 1 -10.93 6.15 17.58
N GLU A 2 -10.27 7.29 17.78
CA GLU A 2 -10.00 8.29 16.73
C GLU A 2 -9.15 7.77 15.57
N THR A 3 -8.11 6.97 15.84
CA THR A 3 -7.21 6.49 14.78
C THR A 3 -7.84 5.48 13.83
N LYS A 4 -8.69 4.57 14.35
CA LYS A 4 -9.44 3.62 13.51
C LYS A 4 -10.39 4.35 12.56
N ASN A 5 -11.01 5.43 13.04
CA ASN A 5 -11.85 6.30 12.23
C ASN A 5 -11.04 6.97 11.10
N ASN A 6 -9.80 7.41 11.39
CA ASN A 6 -8.95 8.01 10.37
C ASN A 6 -8.52 7.03 9.27
N LEU A 7 -8.21 5.77 9.62
CA LEU A 7 -7.86 4.75 8.62
C LEU A 7 -9.04 4.44 7.69
N GLU A 8 -10.26 4.35 8.23
CA GLU A 8 -11.49 4.16 7.44
C GLU A 8 -11.72 5.33 6.48
N VAL A 9 -11.59 6.57 6.95
CA VAL A 9 -11.67 7.77 6.10
C VAL A 9 -10.62 7.75 4.98
N ILE A 10 -9.38 7.36 5.28
CA ILE A 10 -8.32 7.26 4.27
C ILE A 10 -8.67 6.21 3.21
N ASP A 11 -9.17 5.05 3.61
CA ASP A 11 -9.58 3.99 2.67
C ASP A 11 -10.71 4.48 1.74
N ASP A 12 -11.70 5.19 2.29
CA ASP A 12 -12.79 5.77 1.51
C ASP A 12 -12.31 6.87 0.54
N LEU A 13 -11.34 7.69 0.96
CA LEU A 13 -10.72 8.68 0.08
C LEU A 13 -9.95 8.01 -1.08
N LEU A 14 -9.26 6.90 -0.82
CA LEU A 14 -8.57 6.12 -1.86
C LEU A 14 -9.55 5.52 -2.87
N LYS A 15 -10.69 5.00 -2.42
CA LYS A 15 -11.77 4.48 -3.28
C LYS A 15 -12.45 5.57 -4.11
N SER A 16 -12.52 6.79 -3.58
CA SER A 16 -13.20 7.94 -4.18
C SER A 16 -12.30 8.80 -5.09
N GLU A 17 -11.18 8.24 -5.58
CA GLU A 17 -10.14 8.91 -6.39
C GLU A 17 -9.44 10.12 -5.72
N LYS A 18 -9.71 10.40 -4.45
CA LYS A 18 -9.15 11.51 -3.66
C LYS A 18 -7.81 11.14 -3.02
N ALA A 19 -6.90 10.61 -3.84
CA ALA A 19 -5.62 10.07 -3.38
C ALA A 19 -4.72 11.08 -2.67
N GLU A 20 -4.77 12.34 -3.10
CA GLU A 20 -3.99 13.42 -2.47
C GLU A 20 -4.47 13.72 -1.06
N GLN A 21 -5.79 13.77 -0.85
CA GLN A 21 -6.37 13.95 0.49
C GLN A 21 -6.07 12.76 1.38
N ALA A 22 -6.19 11.53 0.85
CA ALA A 22 -5.84 10.31 1.56
C ALA A 22 -4.37 10.35 2.03
N ARG A 23 -3.45 10.73 1.13
CA ARG A 23 -2.03 10.84 1.44
C ARG A 23 -1.74 11.93 2.46
N SER A 24 -2.31 13.11 2.30
CA SER A 24 -2.14 14.22 3.24
C SER A 24 -2.62 13.85 4.64
N LEU A 25 -3.78 13.18 4.75
CA LEU A 25 -4.29 12.69 6.03
C LEU A 25 -3.39 11.59 6.61
N PHE A 26 -2.92 10.66 5.78
CA PHE A 26 -2.03 9.57 6.20
C PHE A 26 -0.67 10.09 6.72
N GLU A 27 -0.09 11.11 6.09
CA GLU A 27 1.19 11.72 6.51
C GLU A 27 1.12 12.37 7.90
N ASN A 28 -0.09 12.72 8.37
CA ASN A 28 -0.32 13.25 9.71
C ASN A 28 -0.67 12.16 10.74
N LEU A 29 -0.74 10.89 10.35
CA LEU A 29 -0.96 9.79 11.27
C LEU A 29 0.35 9.32 11.89
N GLU A 30 0.32 9.05 13.19
CA GLU A 30 1.37 8.28 13.84
C GLU A 30 1.40 6.86 13.26
N GLU A 31 2.62 6.35 13.07
CA GLU A 31 2.84 4.99 12.60
C GLU A 31 2.18 3.98 13.55
N GLN A 32 1.38 3.08 12.98
CA GLN A 32 0.73 2.03 13.71
C GLN A 32 1.23 0.69 13.18
N ASN A 33 1.67 -0.18 14.10
CA ASN A 33 2.08 -1.53 13.73
C ASN A 33 0.86 -2.46 13.53
N THR A 34 0.00 -2.12 12.56
CA THR A 34 -1.23 -2.87 12.22
C THR A 34 -1.27 -3.17 10.73
N ALA A 35 -1.92 -4.28 10.37
CA ALA A 35 -2.11 -4.67 8.98
C ALA A 35 -2.83 -3.57 8.17
N ASP A 36 -3.90 -2.99 8.71
CA ASP A 36 -4.68 -1.93 8.05
C ASP A 36 -3.84 -0.68 7.75
N TYR A 37 -2.98 -0.25 8.69
CA TYR A 37 -2.10 0.90 8.49
C TYR A 37 -1.14 0.67 7.32
N PHE A 38 -0.42 -0.46 7.34
CA PHE A 38 0.53 -0.78 6.27
C PHE A 38 -0.17 -1.08 4.94
N LEU A 39 -1.40 -1.60 4.96
CA LEU A 39 -2.18 -1.84 3.75
C LEU A 39 -2.52 -0.50 3.07
N LEU A 40 -2.97 0.50 3.83
CA LEU A 40 -3.24 1.83 3.31
C LEU A 40 -1.96 2.54 2.85
N GLN A 41 -0.86 2.41 3.60
CA GLN A 41 0.45 2.90 3.16
C GLN A 41 0.83 2.31 1.80
N GLY A 42 0.69 0.99 1.64
CA GLY A 42 0.99 0.30 0.39
C GLY A 42 0.14 0.81 -0.77
N LYS A 43 -1.18 0.96 -0.57
CA LYS A 43 -2.12 1.49 -1.58
C LYS A 43 -1.79 2.93 -1.99
N ILE A 44 -1.45 3.79 -1.02
CA ILE A 44 -1.02 5.17 -1.30
C ILE A 44 0.25 5.15 -2.15
N GLU A 45 1.30 4.48 -1.69
CA GLU A 45 2.59 4.46 -2.38
C GLU A 45 2.49 3.82 -3.78
N GLN A 46 1.66 2.78 -3.94
CA GLN A 46 1.35 2.17 -5.24
C GLN A 46 0.70 3.18 -6.19
N LYS A 47 -0.27 3.98 -5.72
CA LYS A 47 -0.96 4.99 -6.53
C LYS A 47 -0.03 6.11 -7.00
N TYR A 48 1.02 6.40 -6.23
CA TYR A 48 2.09 7.34 -6.59
C TYR A 48 3.28 6.66 -7.28
N GLN A 49 3.16 5.38 -7.65
CA GLN A 49 4.21 4.60 -8.34
C GLN A 49 5.53 4.49 -7.58
N ASN A 50 5.50 4.67 -6.26
CA ASN A 50 6.63 4.46 -5.37
C ASN A 50 6.77 2.96 -5.06
N TRP A 51 7.06 2.17 -6.10
CA TRP A 51 6.95 0.71 -6.07
C TRP A 51 7.72 0.05 -4.92
N GLY A 52 8.94 0.51 -4.62
CA GLY A 52 9.74 -0.03 -3.52
C GLY A 52 9.08 0.18 -2.15
N LYS A 53 8.51 1.37 -1.90
CA LYS A 53 7.80 1.65 -0.65
C LYS A 53 6.50 0.86 -0.55
N ALA A 54 5.76 0.75 -1.65
CA ALA A 54 4.54 -0.05 -1.71
C ALA A 54 4.82 -1.53 -1.39
N ILE A 55 5.87 -2.11 -2.00
CA ILE A 55 6.29 -3.50 -1.74
C ILE A 55 6.63 -3.68 -0.26
N ASN A 56 7.43 -2.78 0.32
CA ASN A 56 7.81 -2.86 1.73
C ASN A 56 6.57 -2.82 2.63
N ALA A 57 5.63 -1.92 2.37
CA ALA A 57 4.40 -1.80 3.14
C ALA A 57 3.54 -3.08 3.04
N PHE A 58 3.31 -3.61 1.84
CA PHE A 58 2.54 -4.85 1.69
C PHE A 58 3.23 -6.07 2.31
N ASN A 59 4.56 -6.14 2.30
CA ASN A 59 5.28 -7.18 3.05
C ASN A 59 5.05 -7.06 4.55
N ARG A 60 5.02 -5.84 5.11
CA ARG A 60 4.65 -5.64 6.53
C ARG A 60 3.22 -6.09 6.84
N VAL A 61 2.29 -5.92 5.91
CA VAL A 61 0.93 -6.49 6.06
C VAL A 61 1.03 -8.01 6.20
N LEU A 62 1.78 -8.69 5.34
CA LEU A 62 1.93 -10.15 5.35
C LEU A 62 2.74 -10.68 6.54
N GLU A 63 3.60 -9.87 7.16
CA GLU A 63 4.24 -10.18 8.44
C GLU A 63 3.22 -10.24 9.60
N ILE A 64 2.20 -9.37 9.56
CA ILE A 64 1.17 -9.24 10.62
C ILE A 64 -0.03 -10.17 10.35
N ASP A 65 -0.49 -10.21 9.11
CA ASP A 65 -1.60 -11.02 8.62
C ASP A 65 -1.13 -11.81 7.38
N PRO A 66 -0.54 -13.01 7.56
CA PRO A 66 -0.02 -13.82 6.48
C PRO A 66 -1.07 -14.27 5.45
N GLN A 67 -2.36 -14.19 5.78
CA GLN A 67 -3.46 -14.61 4.90
C GLN A 67 -4.12 -13.41 4.19
N ASN A 68 -3.53 -12.21 4.27
CA ASN A 68 -4.10 -11.03 3.65
C ASN A 68 -4.06 -11.11 2.12
N ALA A 69 -5.22 -11.42 1.52
CA ALA A 69 -5.35 -11.56 0.08
C ALA A 69 -5.12 -10.24 -0.67
N GLU A 70 -5.51 -9.10 -0.09
CA GLU A 70 -5.36 -7.78 -0.73
C GLU A 70 -3.88 -7.40 -0.87
N ALA A 71 -3.07 -7.54 0.19
CA ALA A 71 -1.64 -7.29 0.12
C ALA A 71 -0.93 -8.22 -0.86
N THR A 72 -1.29 -9.50 -0.86
CA THR A 72 -0.75 -10.50 -1.80
C THR A 72 -1.04 -10.13 -3.26
N ASN A 73 -2.28 -9.74 -3.56
CA ASN A 73 -2.69 -9.32 -4.89
C ASN A 73 -1.98 -8.05 -5.35
N ASN A 74 -1.84 -7.04 -4.48
CA ASN A 74 -1.14 -5.81 -4.83
C ASN A 74 0.35 -6.04 -5.10
N LEU A 75 1.02 -6.90 -4.32
CA LEU A 75 2.41 -7.31 -4.61
C LEU A 75 2.53 -7.99 -5.97
N HIS A 76 1.59 -8.87 -6.32
CA HIS A 76 1.59 -9.53 -7.62
C HIS A 76 1.44 -8.51 -8.77
N ILE A 77 0.51 -7.56 -8.64
CA ILE A 77 0.32 -6.48 -9.61
C ILE A 77 1.60 -5.65 -9.77
N ILE A 78 2.21 -5.21 -8.67
CA ILE A 78 3.44 -4.40 -8.73
C ILE A 78 4.59 -5.17 -9.38
N LYS A 79 4.77 -6.45 -9.03
CA LYS A 79 5.78 -7.31 -9.65
C LYS A 79 5.56 -7.41 -11.16
N ASN A 80 4.33 -7.64 -11.61
CA ASN A 80 4.02 -7.71 -13.04
C ASN A 80 4.31 -6.39 -13.76
N ILE A 81 3.95 -5.26 -13.15
CA ILE A 81 4.28 -3.92 -13.67
C ILE A 81 5.81 -3.82 -13.84
N LEU A 82 6.58 -4.02 -12.77
CA LEU A 82 8.04 -3.90 -12.83
C LEU A 82 8.69 -4.85 -13.83
N ASN A 83 8.19 -6.08 -13.93
CA ASN A 83 8.68 -7.07 -14.87
C ASN A 83 8.41 -6.66 -16.33
N PHE A 84 7.28 -5.99 -16.59
CA PHE A 84 6.96 -5.44 -17.90
C PHE A 84 7.88 -4.27 -18.27
N TRP A 85 8.21 -3.38 -17.33
CA TRP A 85 9.11 -2.25 -17.57
C TRP A 85 10.58 -2.65 -17.68
N ASN A 86 10.97 -3.79 -17.10
CA ASN A 86 12.34 -4.29 -17.09
C ASN A 86 12.44 -5.70 -17.70
N PRO A 87 12.23 -5.87 -19.02
CA PRO A 87 12.40 -7.17 -19.67
C PRO A 87 13.85 -7.70 -19.56
N ASP A 88 14.83 -6.82 -19.39
CA ASP A 88 16.26 -7.16 -19.36
C ASP A 88 16.78 -7.61 -17.97
N LEU A 89 15.99 -7.50 -16.89
CA LEU A 89 16.40 -7.97 -15.56
C LEU A 89 16.32 -9.51 -15.41
N LEU A 90 15.76 -10.20 -16.42
CA LEU A 90 15.67 -11.66 -16.49
C LEU A 90 16.61 -12.30 -17.53
N ASN A 91 17.54 -11.54 -18.11
CA ASN A 91 18.58 -12.12 -18.96
C ASN A 91 19.93 -12.11 -18.18
N PRO A 92 20.23 -13.16 -17.41
CA PRO A 92 21.53 -13.33 -16.76
C PRO A 92 22.68 -13.46 -17.75
#